data_AF-A0A9E4FJ43-F1
#
_entry.id   AF-A0A9E4FJ43-F1
#
_cell.length_a   1.000
_cell.length_b   1.000
_cell.length_c   1.000
_cell.angle_alpha   90.00
_cell.angle_beta   90.00
_cell.angle_gamma   90.00
#
_symmetry.space_group_name_H-M   'P 1'
#
loop_
_entity.id
_entity.type
_entity.pdbx_description
1 polymer ?
#
loop_
_entity_poly.entity_id
_entity_poly.type
_entity_poly.pdbx_seq_one_letter_code
_entity_poly.pdbx_strand_id
1 'polypeptide(L)'
;MTTMGIREHAQTAREFLQSSEKLWGAFSHAMTAISQDRGWDYGTHRETITAGQRLDDELNDANLQAGVWAARSFHMNFYNGSMEYYEMELGRPIVRAFIERVLGLLAERSSR
;
A
#
# COMPACT_ATOMS: atom_id res chain seq x y z
N MET A 1 -33.89 20.64 13.60
CA MET A 1 -32.66 21.45 13.68
C MET A 1 -32.08 21.19 15.06
N THR A 2 -31.03 20.39 15.23
CA THR A 2 -29.69 20.55 14.66
C THR A 2 -29.00 19.19 14.57
N THR A 3 -28.36 18.91 13.44
CA THR A 3 -27.64 17.68 13.13
C THR A 3 -26.46 17.51 14.08
N MET A 4 -26.52 16.44 14.87
CA MET A 4 -25.43 15.92 15.67
C MET A 4 -24.62 14.96 14.78
N GLY A 5 -23.30 15.15 14.66
CA GLY A 5 -22.42 13.99 14.47
C GLY A 5 -21.55 13.85 13.22
N ILE A 6 -21.19 14.90 12.47
CA ILE A 6 -20.08 14.80 11.51
C ILE A 6 -19.19 16.03 11.61
N ARG A 7 -18.20 15.99 12.53
CA ARG A 7 -17.00 16.80 12.33
C ARG A 7 -16.12 16.04 11.35
N GLU A 8 -16.42 16.27 10.07
CA GLU A 8 -15.58 15.95 8.91
C GLU A 8 -14.18 16.51 9.16
N HIS A 9 -13.18 15.64 9.26
CA HIS A 9 -11.81 16.06 8.97
C HIS A 9 -11.72 16.23 7.45
N ALA A 10 -12.20 17.37 6.94
CA ALA A 10 -12.05 17.73 5.54
C ALA A 10 -10.54 17.84 5.24
N GLN A 11 -9.97 16.82 4.60
CA GLN A 11 -8.60 16.89 4.11
C GLN A 11 -8.52 17.97 3.03
N THR A 12 -7.51 18.82 3.11
CA THR A 12 -7.14 19.65 1.96
C THR A 12 -6.73 18.77 0.79
N ALA A 13 -6.90 19.23 -0.45
CA ALA A 13 -6.43 18.52 -1.64
C ALA A 13 -4.95 18.13 -1.53
N ARG A 14 -4.13 18.98 -0.90
CA ARG A 14 -2.72 18.69 -0.63
C ARG A 14 -2.53 17.52 0.33
N GLU A 15 -3.29 17.49 1.43
CA GLU A 15 -3.23 16.39 2.41
C GLU A 15 -3.71 15.08 1.81
N PHE A 16 -4.69 15.12 0.90
CA PHE A 16 -5.18 13.95 0.19
C PHE A 16 -4.10 13.32 -0.70
N LEU A 17 -3.44 14.14 -1.53
CA LEU A 17 -2.32 13.71 -2.39
C LEU A 17 -1.15 13.16 -1.54
N GLN A 18 -0.79 13.88 -0.48
CA GLN A 18 0.28 13.46 0.43
C GLN A 18 -0.04 12.17 1.18
N SER A 19 -1.31 11.94 1.51
CA SER A 19 -1.74 10.70 2.13
C SER A 19 -1.58 9.51 1.18
N SER A 20 -1.85 9.72 -0.11
CA SER A 20 -1.63 8.70 -1.14
C SER A 20 -0.15 8.35 -1.28
N GLU A 21 0.72 9.36 -1.36
CA GLU A 21 2.17 9.14 -1.47
C GLU A 21 2.75 8.42 -0.24
N LYS A 22 2.26 8.72 0.96
CA LYS A 22 2.69 8.02 2.19
C LYS A 22 2.29 6.56 2.19
N LEU A 23 1.11 6.21 1.67
CA LEU A 23 0.67 4.82 1.54
C LEU A 23 1.51 4.05 0.53
N TRP A 24 1.82 4.69 -0.61
CA TRP A 24 2.77 4.15 -1.58
C TRP A 24 4.15 3.93 -0.95
N GLY A 25 4.69 4.92 -0.25
CA GLY A 25 6.00 4.82 0.40
C GLY A 25 6.08 3.70 1.43
N ALA A 26 5.05 3.54 2.27
CA ALA A 26 4.97 2.46 3.24
C ALA A 26 4.96 1.07 2.56
N PHE A 27 4.18 0.92 1.49
CA PHE A 27 4.16 -0.28 0.67
C PHE A 27 5.54 -0.55 0.05
N SER A 28 6.16 0.45 -0.58
CA SER A 28 7.47 0.33 -1.23
C SER A 28 8.58 -0.09 -0.26
N HIS A 29 8.57 0.44 0.98
CA HIS A 29 9.51 0.02 2.02
C HIS A 29 9.27 -1.42 2.46
N ALA A 30 8.02 -1.86 2.64
CA ALA A 30 7.73 -3.25 2.97
C ALA A 30 8.21 -4.21 1.85
N MET A 31 7.99 -3.83 0.59
CA MET A 31 8.47 -4.57 -0.57
C MET A 31 10.00 -4.60 -0.67
N THR A 32 10.68 -3.52 -0.30
CA THR A 32 12.14 -3.49 -0.25
C THR A 32 12.66 -4.44 0.83
N ALA A 33 12.05 -4.41 2.02
CA ALA A 33 12.44 -5.27 3.13
C ALA A 33 12.26 -6.76 2.80
N ILE A 34 11.12 -7.14 2.22
CA ILE A 34 10.88 -8.54 1.82
C ILE A 34 11.75 -8.97 0.64
N SER A 35 12.01 -8.08 -0.33
CA SER A 35 12.96 -8.39 -1.42
C SER A 35 14.36 -8.63 -0.86
N GLN A 36 14.84 -7.82 0.09
CA GLN A 36 16.13 -8.04 0.73
C GLN A 36 16.16 -9.38 1.48
N ASP A 37 15.11 -9.70 2.23
CA ASP A 37 15.01 -10.97 2.96
C ASP A 37 15.00 -12.19 2.02
N ARG A 38 14.37 -12.06 0.85
CA ARG A 38 14.25 -13.13 -0.16
C ARG A 38 15.39 -13.15 -1.19
N GLY A 39 16.32 -12.19 -1.14
CA GLY A 39 17.38 -12.05 -2.13
C GLY A 39 16.88 -11.68 -3.54
N TRP A 40 15.76 -10.97 -3.64
CA TRP A 40 15.22 -10.47 -4.91
C TRP A 40 15.78 -9.08 -5.25
N ASP A 41 15.73 -8.74 -6.53
CA ASP A 41 16.06 -7.39 -7.00
C ASP A 41 15.12 -6.33 -6.38
N TYR A 42 15.67 -5.15 -6.07
CA TYR A 42 14.94 -4.02 -5.49
C TYR A 42 15.59 -2.69 -5.90
N GLY A 43 14.83 -1.59 -5.78
CA GLY A 43 15.34 -0.23 -5.99
C GLY A 43 14.60 0.57 -7.06
N THR A 44 13.82 -0.09 -7.92
CA THR A 44 12.96 0.57 -8.91
C THR A 44 11.48 0.27 -8.68
N HIS A 45 10.58 1.14 -9.16
CA HIS A 45 9.14 0.88 -9.10
C HIS A 45 8.76 -0.44 -9.77
N ARG A 46 9.44 -0.81 -10.87
CA ARG A 46 9.23 -2.09 -11.54
C ARG A 46 9.55 -3.25 -10.60
N GLU A 47 10.69 -3.23 -9.93
CA GLU A 47 11.06 -4.27 -8.96
C GLU A 47 10.09 -4.32 -7.77
N THR A 48 9.64 -3.17 -7.26
CA THR A 48 8.61 -3.11 -6.21
C THR A 48 7.34 -3.88 -6.62
N ILE A 49 6.85 -3.67 -7.85
CA ILE A 49 5.65 -4.35 -8.35
C ILE A 49 5.93 -5.84 -8.62
N THR A 50 7.07 -6.17 -9.23
CA THR A 50 7.47 -7.55 -9.50
C THR A 50 7.62 -8.36 -8.21
N ALA A 51 8.16 -7.76 -7.14
CA ALA A 51 8.25 -8.42 -5.84
C ALA A 51 6.85 -8.74 -5.27
N GLY A 52 5.85 -7.90 -5.53
CA GLY A 52 4.46 -8.16 -5.11
C GLY A 52 3.87 -9.38 -5.81
N GLN A 53 4.17 -9.55 -7.10
CA GLN A 53 3.78 -10.72 -7.88
C GLN A 53 4.48 -11.99 -7.40
N ARG A 54 5.78 -11.91 -7.11
CA ARG A 54 6.53 -13.04 -6.54
C ARG A 54 5.98 -13.47 -5.18
N LEU A 55 5.55 -12.52 -4.34
CA LEU A 55 4.92 -12.81 -3.06
C LEU A 55 3.58 -13.51 -3.20
N ASP A 56 2.75 -13.07 -4.16
CA ASP A 56 1.50 -13.74 -4.52
C ASP A 56 1.74 -15.21 -4.91
N ASP A 57 2.71 -15.45 -5.80
CA ASP A 57 3.11 -16.79 -6.22
C ASP A 57 3.66 -17.64 -5.06
N GLU A 58 4.51 -17.06 -4.20
CA GLU A 58 5.12 -17.74 -3.04
C GLU A 58 4.06 -18.19 -2.02
N LEU A 59 3.04 -17.34 -1.80
CA LEU A 59 2.01 -17.56 -0.79
C LEU A 59 0.76 -18.24 -1.35
N ASN A 60 0.65 -18.36 -2.68
CA ASN A 60 -0.53 -18.83 -3.39
C ASN A 60 -1.79 -18.07 -2.93
N ASP A 61 -1.70 -16.75 -2.81
CA ASP A 61 -2.75 -15.87 -2.30
C ASP A 61 -3.03 -14.70 -3.26
N ALA A 62 -3.87 -14.99 -4.25
CA ALA A 62 -4.28 -14.04 -5.29
C ALA A 62 -4.88 -12.73 -4.75
N ASN A 63 -5.31 -12.68 -3.48
CA ASN A 63 -5.81 -11.45 -2.87
C ASN A 63 -4.71 -10.40 -2.66
N LEU A 64 -3.44 -10.81 -2.64
CA LEU A 64 -2.30 -9.89 -2.50
C LEU A 64 -2.17 -8.94 -3.69
N GLN A 65 -2.61 -9.35 -4.89
CA GLN A 65 -2.63 -8.48 -6.07
C GLN A 65 -3.48 -7.24 -5.88
N ALA A 66 -4.57 -7.33 -5.12
CA ALA A 66 -5.40 -6.17 -4.81
C ALA A 66 -4.62 -5.10 -4.04
N GLY A 67 -3.72 -5.52 -3.13
CA GLY A 67 -2.81 -4.62 -2.41
C GLY A 67 -1.81 -3.94 -3.33
N VAL A 68 -1.21 -4.70 -4.25
CA VAL A 68 -0.27 -4.16 -5.25
C VAL A 68 -0.95 -3.13 -6.15
N TRP A 69 -2.15 -3.43 -6.65
CA TRP A 69 -2.91 -2.52 -7.51
C TRP A 69 -3.35 -1.27 -6.77
N ALA A 70 -3.86 -1.40 -5.54
CA ALA A 70 -4.27 -0.27 -4.72
C ALA A 70 -3.07 0.66 -4.40
N ALA A 71 -1.92 0.10 -4.04
CA ALA A 71 -0.70 0.86 -3.76
C ALA A 71 -0.22 1.63 -5.01
N ARG A 72 -0.25 0.99 -6.18
CA ARG A 72 0.08 1.65 -7.45
C ARG A 72 -0.87 2.80 -7.77
N SER A 73 -2.17 2.62 -7.52
CA SER A 73 -3.15 3.69 -7.73
C SER A 73 -2.89 4.89 -6.82
N PHE A 74 -2.48 4.68 -5.56
CA PHE A 74 -2.08 5.78 -4.68
C PHE A 74 -0.86 6.54 -5.20
N HIS A 75 0.12 5.84 -5.74
CA HIS A 75 1.29 6.47 -6.33
C HIS A 75 0.92 7.32 -7.54
N MET A 76 0.06 6.80 -8.42
CA MET A 76 -0.44 7.56 -9.57
C MET A 76 -1.23 8.80 -9.12
N ASN A 77 -2.07 8.66 -8.10
CA ASN A 77 -2.85 9.77 -7.56
C ASN A 77 -1.98 10.94 -7.11
N PHE A 78 -0.84 10.68 -6.47
CA PHE A 78 0.07 11.75 -6.06
C PHE A 78 0.52 12.64 -7.22
N TYR A 79 0.70 12.08 -8.41
CA TYR A 79 1.12 12.83 -9.60
C TYR A 79 -0.02 13.49 -10.37
N ASN A 80 -1.16 12.81 -10.49
CA ASN A 80 -2.23 13.24 -11.40
C ASN A 80 -3.48 13.77 -10.69
N GLY A 81 -3.61 13.56 -9.37
CA GLY A 81 -4.76 13.95 -8.57
C GLY A 81 -6.09 13.37 -9.03
N SER A 82 -6.08 12.21 -9.70
CA SER A 82 -7.26 11.64 -10.34
C SER A 82 -8.11 10.74 -9.43
N MET A 83 -7.69 10.49 -8.19
CA MET A 83 -8.40 9.59 -7.28
C MET A 83 -9.50 10.34 -6.53
N GLU A 84 -10.67 9.74 -6.48
CA GLU A 84 -11.79 10.21 -5.67
C GLU A 84 -11.68 9.75 -4.21
N TYR A 85 -12.33 10.47 -3.31
CA TYR A 85 -12.31 10.13 -1.88
C TYR A 85 -12.79 8.70 -1.61
N TYR A 86 -13.81 8.24 -2.34
CA TYR A 86 -14.31 6.86 -2.25
C TYR A 86 -13.23 5.81 -2.56
N GLU A 87 -12.45 6.02 -3.63
CA GLU A 87 -11.37 5.10 -4.02
C GLU A 87 -10.26 5.09 -2.97
N MET A 88 -9.97 6.25 -2.38
CA MET A 88 -9.04 6.35 -1.27
C MET A 88 -9.52 5.53 -0.08
N GLU A 89 -10.78 5.70 0.37
CA GLU A 89 -11.35 4.94 1.48
C GLU A 89 -11.29 3.42 1.25
N LEU A 90 -11.53 2.98 0.01
CA LEU A 90 -11.44 1.58 -0.37
C LEU A 90 -10.00 1.05 -0.37
N GLY A 91 -9.05 1.80 -0.93
CA GLY A 91 -7.65 1.36 -1.03
C GLY A 91 -6.92 1.35 0.32
N ARG A 92 -7.26 2.29 1.20
CA ARG A 92 -6.92 2.39 2.64
C ARG A 92 -6.59 1.05 3.31
N PRO A 93 -7.64 0.29 3.63
CA PRO A 93 -7.52 -0.96 4.35
C PRO A 93 -6.81 -2.05 3.55
N ILE A 94 -6.92 -2.06 2.22
CA ILE A 94 -6.31 -3.09 1.37
C ILE A 94 -4.77 -2.98 1.42
N VAL A 95 -4.23 -1.78 1.22
CA VAL A 95 -2.77 -1.55 1.29
C VAL A 95 -2.25 -1.78 2.70
N ARG A 96 -3.00 -1.38 3.72
CA ARG A 96 -2.65 -1.65 5.12
C ARG A 96 -2.53 -3.15 5.39
N ALA A 97 -3.56 -3.93 5.06
CA ALA A 97 -3.59 -5.36 5.31
C ALA A 97 -2.44 -6.08 4.57
N PHE A 98 -2.15 -5.64 3.34
CA PHE A 98 -1.00 -6.14 2.58
C PHE A 98 0.33 -5.87 3.34
N ILE A 99 0.56 -4.64 3.78
CA ILE A 99 1.78 -4.27 4.51
C ILE A 99 1.90 -5.10 5.80
N GLU A 100 0.81 -5.20 6.57
CA GLU A 100 0.77 -6.00 7.81
C GLU A 100 1.09 -7.47 7.54
N ARG A 101 0.59 -8.03 6.43
CA ARG A 101 0.92 -9.39 6.01
C ARG A 101 2.41 -9.56 5.71
N VAL A 102 3.01 -8.63 4.96
CA VAL A 102 4.45 -8.67 4.65
C VAL A 102 5.31 -8.53 5.91
N LEU A 103 4.95 -7.62 6.82
CA LEU A 103 5.64 -7.45 8.09
C LEU A 103 5.55 -8.70 8.98
N GLY A 104 4.40 -9.40 8.97
CA GLY A 104 4.26 -10.69 9.66
C GLY A 104 5.26 -11.74 9.15
N LEU A 105 5.43 -11.85 7.83
CA LEU A 105 6.39 -12.78 7.22
C LEU A 105 7.84 -12.49 7.63
N LEU A 106 8.20 -11.21 7.74
CA LEU A 106 9.53 -10.77 8.18
C LEU A 106 9.78 -11.09 9.66
N ALA A 107 8.76 -10.93 10.50
CA ALA A 107 8.86 -11.21 11.94
C ALA A 107 8.99 -12.72 12.25
N GLU A 108 8.25 -13.56 11.53
CA GLU A 108 8.29 -15.02 11.68
C GLU A 108 9.68 -15.60 11.39
N ARG A 109 10.43 -15.01 10.45
CA ARG A 109 11.78 -15.45 10.09
C ARG A 109 12.85 -14.93 11.05
N SER A 110 12.69 -13.71 11.57
CA SER A 110 13.60 -13.13 12.58
C SER A 110 13.61 -13.88 13.92
N SER A 111 12.62 -14.77 14.13
CA SER A 111 12.47 -15.59 15.33
C SER A 111 13.10 -16.98 15.21
N ARG A 112 13.73 -17.31 14.07
CA ARG A 112 14.44 -18.57 13.82
C ARG A 112 15.95 -18.38 13.84
#